data_AF-B6HIY5-F1
#
_entry.id   AF-B6HIY5-F1
#
_cell.length_a   1.000
_cell.length_b   1.000
_cell.length_c   1.000
_cell.angle_alpha   90.00
_cell.angle_beta   90.00
_cell.angle_gamma   90.00
#
_symmetry.space_group_name_H-M   'P 1'
#
loop_
_entity.id
_entity.type
_entity.pdbx_description
1 polymer ?
#
loop_
_entity_poly.entity_id
_entity_poly.type
_entity_poly.pdbx_seq_one_letter_code
_entity_poly.pdbx_strand_id
1 'polypeptide(L)'
;MQNAPKKHFDGKRKKAKVDKNNKSSGHDEVLLCDINRLLKCNETEQSETNGDSEPFSLPEKFTEIDVKISELSSTGDGLALAENGKYVYVVPFTVPGDTVRVKLVKHFESLSYSLTDFVKVIEPGPQRNDALIGCKYFGECSGCQLQMMSYDDQLAHKRRIVEKAYANFSGLIPELVPTIGETFASPMQYGYRTKLTPHFAHGGAGKGSKKDGEEPSQPQVPPIGFTYKNRRLDMDIEDCPLGTDIVRRGLTSERKRVAENIRSYKRGATLLMRESTARIPKDAAPTADGEAPTVGGIAATPNADTGDVIRIERENYIEEKRCVTDNNATSFEYVDDYIFSNKAGAFFQNNNSILSGFTEYIRSQAIPAGNDKDAKPIKYLLDAYSGSGLFTITLSPLFKSSLGVDIGGDSIVSARENARANKLPNTGFAAADAATLFKDVPYPPDQTLLVIDPPRKGCSEDFLRQMLDFKPRRVVYVSCNVHTQARDVAVMVQGDEKQNVRYEIESVRGFDFFPQTGHVEGVAILNRTSFPQAETV
;
A
#
# COMPACT_ATOMS: atom_id res chain seq x y z
N MET A 1 -70.15 19.76 27.85
CA MET A 1 -69.88 18.48 28.55
C MET A 1 -68.60 17.91 27.95
N GLN A 2 -67.46 18.28 28.53
CA GLN A 2 -66.65 17.42 29.41
C GLN A 2 -66.00 16.24 28.67
N ASN A 3 -64.68 16.36 28.55
CA ASN A 3 -63.72 15.36 28.11
C ASN A 3 -63.81 14.07 28.94
N ALA A 4 -63.65 12.92 28.27
CA ALA A 4 -63.21 11.67 28.89
C ALA A 4 -61.97 11.12 28.14
N PRO A 5 -61.02 10.48 28.84
CA PRO A 5 -59.61 10.40 28.42
C PRO A 5 -59.25 9.11 27.67
N LYS A 6 -58.32 9.21 26.71
CA LYS A 6 -57.66 8.04 26.08
C LYS A 6 -56.47 7.58 26.94
N LYS A 7 -56.50 6.31 27.35
CA LYS A 7 -55.41 5.62 28.04
C LYS A 7 -54.22 5.36 27.10
N HIS A 8 -53.02 5.61 27.63
CA HIS A 8 -51.73 5.23 27.08
C HIS A 8 -51.58 3.71 26.92
N PHE A 9 -50.99 3.28 25.80
CA PHE A 9 -50.24 2.03 25.71
C PHE A 9 -48.83 2.37 25.22
N ASP A 10 -47.86 2.21 26.11
CA ASP A 10 -46.44 2.47 25.88
C ASP A 10 -45.78 1.17 25.39
N GLY A 11 -45.23 1.20 24.18
CA GLY A 11 -44.67 0.04 23.49
C GLY A 11 -43.32 0.35 22.86
N LYS A 12 -42.31 0.69 23.67
CA LYS A 12 -40.92 0.85 23.21
C LYS A 12 -40.26 -0.53 23.01
N ARG A 13 -40.27 -1.03 21.78
CA ARG A 13 -39.27 -2.03 21.32
C ARG A 13 -37.89 -1.36 21.30
N LYS A 14 -37.01 -1.74 22.24
CA LYS A 14 -35.59 -1.35 22.24
C LYS A 14 -34.93 -1.89 20.97
N LYS A 15 -34.64 -1.01 19.99
CA LYS A 15 -33.65 -1.28 18.95
C LYS A 15 -32.29 -1.47 19.64
N ALA A 16 -31.65 -2.61 19.41
CA ALA A 16 -30.28 -2.85 19.82
C ALA A 16 -29.39 -1.71 19.29
N LYS A 17 -28.63 -1.08 20.19
CA LYS A 17 -27.61 -0.10 19.83
C LYS A 17 -26.53 -0.85 19.05
N VAL A 18 -26.51 -0.64 17.73
CA VAL A 18 -25.33 -0.93 16.91
C VAL A 18 -24.22 -0.03 17.42
N ASP A 19 -23.14 -0.66 17.89
CA ASP A 19 -21.95 0.03 18.40
C ASP A 19 -21.35 0.89 17.29
N LYS A 20 -21.47 2.22 17.42
CA LYS A 20 -21.06 3.23 16.43
C LYS A 20 -19.52 3.41 16.33
N ASN A 21 -18.72 2.50 16.87
CA ASN A 21 -17.27 2.63 16.97
C ASN A 21 -16.44 1.76 16.02
N ASN A 22 -17.05 0.87 15.23
CA ASN A 22 -16.33 0.15 14.17
C ASN A 22 -16.56 0.84 12.83
N LYS A 23 -15.74 1.86 12.52
CA LYS A 23 -15.36 2.06 11.12
C LYS A 23 -14.48 0.86 10.78
N SER A 24 -15.06 -0.22 10.25
CA SER A 24 -14.29 -1.36 9.79
C SER A 24 -13.31 -0.84 8.74
N SER A 25 -12.03 -0.97 9.04
CA SER A 25 -11.01 -0.69 8.03
C SER A 25 -11.08 -1.82 7.00
N GLY A 26 -10.77 -1.56 5.73
CA GLY A 26 -10.77 -2.63 4.70
C GLY A 26 -9.84 -3.80 5.06
N HIS A 27 -8.83 -3.56 5.92
CA HIS A 27 -7.96 -4.59 6.47
C HIS A 27 -8.72 -5.61 7.36
N ASP A 28 -9.68 -5.15 8.15
CA ASP A 28 -10.47 -6.02 9.03
C ASP A 28 -11.38 -6.93 8.20
N GLU A 29 -11.94 -6.42 7.11
CA GLU A 29 -12.79 -7.18 6.19
C GLU A 29 -12.01 -8.29 5.47
N VAL A 30 -10.80 -7.99 4.99
CA VAL A 30 -9.90 -8.96 4.35
C VAL A 30 -9.55 -10.11 5.29
N LEU A 31 -9.15 -9.79 6.52
CA LEU A 31 -8.83 -10.80 7.52
C LEU A 31 -10.06 -11.68 7.85
N LEU A 32 -11.24 -11.07 7.98
CA LEU A 32 -12.49 -11.80 8.23
C LEU A 32 -12.86 -12.75 7.09
N CYS A 33 -12.63 -12.37 5.82
CA CYS A 33 -12.84 -13.27 4.69
C CYS A 33 -11.98 -14.53 4.79
N ASP A 34 -10.69 -14.37 5.12
CA ASP A 34 -9.77 -15.51 5.29
C ASP A 34 -10.17 -16.39 6.48
N ILE A 35 -10.50 -15.79 7.64
CA ILE A 35 -10.99 -16.52 8.82
C ILE A 35 -12.24 -17.34 8.48
N ASN A 36 -13.25 -16.71 7.86
CA ASN A 36 -14.50 -17.38 7.52
C ASN A 36 -14.29 -18.50 6.51
N ARG A 37 -13.34 -18.34 5.58
CA ARG A 37 -12.96 -19.40 4.62
C ARG A 37 -12.36 -20.60 5.35
N LEU A 38 -11.40 -20.37 6.25
CA LEU A 38 -10.76 -21.42 7.04
C LEU A 38 -11.79 -22.21 7.86
N LEU A 39 -12.70 -21.51 8.55
CA LEU A 39 -13.77 -22.13 9.32
C LEU A 39 -14.70 -23.00 8.44
N LYS A 40 -15.13 -22.49 7.27
CA LYS A 40 -15.98 -23.24 6.34
C LYS A 40 -15.31 -24.49 5.76
N CYS A 41 -14.02 -24.39 5.41
CA CYS A 41 -13.25 -25.55 4.92
C CYS A 41 -13.21 -26.64 6.00
N ASN A 42 -12.92 -26.27 7.25
CA ASN A 42 -12.88 -27.22 8.35
C ASN A 42 -14.26 -27.82 8.69
N GLU A 43 -15.35 -27.03 8.65
CA GLU A 43 -16.71 -27.56 8.84
C GLU A 43 -17.06 -28.64 7.82
N THR A 44 -16.60 -28.47 6.57
CA THR A 44 -16.82 -29.45 5.50
C THR A 44 -16.06 -30.74 5.79
N GLU A 45 -14.80 -30.65 6.21
CA GLU A 45 -13.95 -31.80 6.55
C GLU A 45 -14.46 -32.57 7.80
N GLN A 46 -14.95 -31.86 8.82
CA GLN A 46 -15.45 -32.50 10.05
C GLN A 46 -16.84 -33.14 9.91
N SER A 47 -17.65 -32.69 8.94
CA SER A 47 -18.96 -33.28 8.66
C SER A 47 -18.91 -34.76 8.23
N GLU A 48 -17.72 -35.25 7.84
CA GLU A 48 -17.45 -36.65 7.50
C GLU A 48 -17.01 -37.51 8.71
N THR A 49 -16.73 -36.90 9.87
CA THR A 49 -16.25 -37.58 11.08
C THR A 49 -16.99 -37.06 12.32
N ASN A 50 -18.19 -37.59 12.60
CA ASN A 50 -18.93 -37.22 13.81
C ASN A 50 -18.35 -37.85 15.08
N GLY A 51 -17.95 -37.01 16.02
CA GLY A 51 -17.77 -37.32 17.43
C GLY A 51 -18.22 -36.14 18.28
N ASP A 52 -18.99 -36.40 19.34
CA ASP A 52 -19.49 -35.38 20.28
C ASP A 52 -18.32 -34.56 20.87
N SER A 53 -18.32 -33.25 20.63
CA SER A 53 -17.31 -32.34 21.19
C SER A 53 -17.80 -31.72 22.49
N GLU A 54 -16.97 -31.78 23.54
CA GLU A 54 -17.12 -31.03 24.79
C GLU A 54 -17.38 -29.52 24.56
N PRO A 55 -18.08 -28.84 25.47
CA PRO A 55 -18.32 -27.40 25.35
C PRO A 55 -17.01 -26.62 25.37
N PHE A 56 -16.65 -26.02 24.24
CA PHE A 56 -15.45 -25.21 24.11
C PHE A 56 -15.60 -23.87 24.84
N SER A 57 -14.74 -23.65 25.83
CA SER A 57 -14.55 -22.35 26.47
C SER A 57 -13.28 -21.68 25.95
N LEU A 58 -13.36 -20.39 25.61
CA LEU A 58 -12.18 -19.63 25.24
C LEU A 58 -11.19 -19.53 26.41
N PRO A 59 -9.89 -19.68 26.18
CA PRO A 59 -8.90 -19.46 27.24
C PRO A 59 -8.91 -18.00 27.71
N GLU A 60 -8.51 -17.76 28.94
CA GLU A 60 -8.54 -16.43 29.55
C GLU A 60 -7.62 -15.43 28.81
N LYS A 61 -8.01 -14.15 28.78
CA LYS A 61 -7.15 -13.11 28.21
C LYS A 61 -5.82 -13.03 28.97
N PHE A 62 -4.76 -12.73 28.23
CA PHE A 62 -3.38 -12.61 28.70
C PHE A 62 -2.72 -13.91 29.18
N THR A 63 -3.38 -15.07 29.00
CA THR A 63 -2.71 -16.37 29.14
C THR A 63 -1.88 -16.68 27.91
N GLU A 64 -0.85 -17.50 28.09
CA GLU A 64 -0.06 -18.03 26.99
C GLU A 64 -0.47 -19.46 26.65
N ILE A 65 -0.68 -19.73 25.37
CA ILE A 65 -1.04 -21.04 24.83
C ILE A 65 -0.11 -21.41 23.68
N ASP A 66 0.05 -22.72 23.43
CA ASP A 66 0.69 -23.19 22.20
C ASP A 66 -0.38 -23.43 21.14
N VAL A 67 -0.13 -22.95 19.92
CA VAL A 67 -1.03 -23.11 18.78
C VAL A 67 -0.26 -23.53 17.56
N LYS A 68 -0.90 -24.34 16.70
CA LYS A 68 -0.37 -24.75 15.40
C LYS A 68 -0.99 -23.91 14.29
N ILE A 69 -0.15 -23.34 13.44
CA ILE A 69 -0.58 -22.46 12.34
C ILE A 69 -1.06 -23.30 11.16
N SER A 70 -2.29 -23.05 10.72
CA SER A 70 -2.95 -23.75 9.63
C SER A 70 -2.68 -23.08 8.29
N GLU A 71 -2.83 -21.75 8.22
CA GLU A 71 -2.65 -20.98 6.98
C GLU A 71 -2.08 -19.58 7.23
N LEU A 72 -1.66 -18.90 6.16
CA LEU A 72 -1.24 -17.51 6.18
C LEU A 72 -2.34 -16.64 5.56
N SER A 73 -2.85 -15.68 6.32
CA SER A 73 -3.87 -14.74 5.86
C SER A 73 -3.31 -13.74 4.85
N SER A 74 -4.19 -13.08 4.11
CA SER A 74 -3.84 -12.03 3.15
C SER A 74 -3.27 -10.78 3.81
N THR A 75 -3.40 -10.64 5.13
CA THR A 75 -2.79 -9.55 5.91
C THR A 75 -1.38 -9.89 6.39
N GLY A 76 -0.89 -11.10 6.11
CA GLY A 76 0.44 -11.58 6.50
C GLY A 76 0.52 -12.10 7.94
N ASP A 77 -0.62 -12.31 8.60
CA ASP A 77 -0.69 -12.95 9.92
C ASP A 77 -1.09 -14.43 9.76
N GLY A 78 -0.47 -15.33 10.54
CA GLY A 78 -0.85 -16.74 10.56
C GLY A 78 -2.21 -16.95 11.20
N LEU A 79 -2.95 -17.96 10.74
CA LEU A 79 -4.23 -18.35 11.29
C LEU A 79 -4.11 -19.76 11.88
N ALA A 80 -4.37 -19.87 13.17
CA ALA A 80 -4.42 -21.15 13.88
C ALA A 80 -5.85 -21.50 14.24
N LEU A 81 -6.28 -22.69 13.85
CA LEU A 81 -7.59 -23.21 14.24
C LEU A 81 -7.56 -23.67 15.70
N ALA A 82 -8.56 -23.29 16.48
CA ALA A 82 -8.74 -23.81 17.83
C ALA A 82 -9.14 -25.29 17.80
N GLU A 83 -8.95 -26.01 18.92
CA GLU A 83 -9.23 -27.44 19.03
C GLU A 83 -10.67 -27.82 18.66
N ASN A 84 -11.62 -26.91 18.88
CA ASN A 84 -13.03 -27.13 18.54
C ASN A 84 -13.35 -26.99 17.04
N GLY A 85 -12.39 -26.57 16.21
CA GLY A 85 -12.58 -26.36 14.78
C GLY A 85 -13.46 -25.17 14.38
N LYS A 86 -13.95 -24.38 15.34
CA LYS A 86 -14.97 -23.34 15.14
C LYS A 86 -14.50 -21.93 15.53
N TYR A 87 -13.23 -21.78 15.87
CA TYR A 87 -12.65 -20.53 16.33
C TYR A 87 -11.21 -20.37 15.83
N VAL A 88 -10.78 -19.15 15.54
CA VAL A 88 -9.44 -18.87 14.98
C VAL A 88 -8.61 -17.96 15.89
N TYR A 89 -7.34 -18.29 16.08
CA TYR A 89 -6.34 -17.40 16.64
C TYR A 89 -5.53 -16.76 15.51
N VAL A 90 -5.49 -15.42 15.47
CA VAL A 90 -4.71 -14.65 14.50
C VAL A 90 -3.35 -14.33 15.12
N VAL A 91 -2.30 -14.89 14.52
CA VAL A 91 -0.96 -14.99 15.10
C VAL A 91 0.07 -14.30 14.21
N PRO A 92 0.60 -13.13 14.61
CA PRO A 92 1.63 -12.43 13.87
C PRO A 92 2.95 -13.20 13.77
N PHE A 93 3.76 -12.90 12.75
CA PHE A 93 5.13 -13.40 12.57
C PHE A 93 5.24 -14.93 12.52
N THR A 94 4.28 -15.57 11.86
CA THR A 94 4.26 -17.02 11.68
C THR A 94 3.90 -17.43 10.27
N VAL A 95 4.23 -18.67 9.92
CA VAL A 95 3.92 -19.29 8.62
C VAL A 95 3.25 -20.65 8.83
N PRO A 96 2.57 -21.21 7.81
CA PRO A 96 1.87 -22.49 7.94
C PRO A 96 2.79 -23.61 8.42
N GLY A 97 2.29 -24.42 9.36
CA GLY A 97 3.02 -25.53 9.97
C GLY A 97 3.81 -25.17 11.23
N ASP A 98 4.02 -23.88 11.53
CA ASP A 98 4.63 -23.44 12.80
C ASP A 98 3.80 -23.93 14.00
N THR A 99 4.47 -24.39 15.05
CA THR A 99 3.90 -24.47 16.42
C THR A 99 4.54 -23.38 17.26
N VAL A 100 3.73 -22.49 17.83
CA VAL A 100 4.19 -21.26 18.50
C VAL A 100 3.49 -21.02 19.81
N ARG A 101 4.22 -20.44 20.76
CA ARG A 101 3.68 -19.88 22.00
C ARG A 101 3.16 -18.48 21.70
N VAL A 102 1.91 -18.23 22.05
CA VAL A 102 1.23 -16.95 21.82
C VAL A 102 0.53 -16.49 23.09
N LYS A 103 0.39 -15.18 23.25
CA LYS A 103 -0.38 -14.57 24.35
C LYS A 103 -1.71 -14.04 23.83
N LEU A 104 -2.82 -14.46 24.42
CA LEU A 104 -4.15 -13.98 24.03
C LEU A 104 -4.33 -12.52 24.46
N VAL A 105 -4.74 -11.64 23.54
CA VAL A 105 -4.88 -10.21 23.84
C VAL A 105 -6.34 -9.77 23.81
N LYS A 106 -7.05 -10.13 22.74
CA LYS A 106 -8.42 -9.67 22.52
C LYS A 106 -9.26 -10.74 21.85
N HIS A 107 -10.46 -10.98 22.37
CA HIS A 107 -11.45 -11.86 21.77
C HIS A 107 -12.48 -11.04 20.99
N PHE A 108 -12.86 -11.55 19.83
CA PHE A 108 -13.96 -11.09 19.01
C PHE A 108 -14.94 -12.24 18.83
N GLU A 109 -15.61 -12.61 19.93
CA GLU A 109 -16.48 -13.80 20.00
C GLU A 109 -17.56 -13.82 18.92
N SER A 110 -18.18 -12.67 18.63
CA SER A 110 -19.21 -12.55 17.58
C SER A 110 -18.70 -12.77 16.16
N LEU A 111 -17.38 -12.78 15.97
CA LEU A 111 -16.68 -12.97 14.70
C LEU A 111 -15.81 -14.24 14.72
N SER A 112 -15.89 -15.04 15.79
CA SER A 112 -15.17 -16.31 15.96
C SER A 112 -13.65 -16.22 15.85
N TYR A 113 -13.03 -15.13 16.30
CA TYR A 113 -11.56 -15.03 16.33
C TYR A 113 -10.97 -14.24 17.50
N SER A 114 -9.69 -14.48 17.77
CA SER A 114 -8.89 -13.74 18.76
C SER A 114 -7.61 -13.19 18.15
N LEU A 115 -7.21 -12.00 18.59
CA LEU A 115 -5.88 -11.45 18.31
C LEU A 115 -4.91 -11.90 19.39
N THR A 116 -3.71 -12.28 18.97
CA THR A 116 -2.64 -12.71 19.86
C THR A 116 -1.39 -11.85 19.69
N ASP A 117 -0.56 -11.81 20.74
CA ASP A 117 0.83 -11.40 20.62
C ASP A 117 1.68 -12.64 20.42
N PHE A 118 2.64 -12.56 19.49
CA PHE A 118 3.65 -13.60 19.30
C PHE A 118 4.63 -13.60 20.48
N VAL A 119 4.94 -14.79 21.02
CA VAL A 119 5.93 -14.94 22.11
C VAL A 119 7.19 -15.62 21.59
N LYS A 120 7.07 -16.84 21.05
CA LYS A 120 8.20 -17.58 20.47
C LYS A 120 7.74 -18.76 19.63
N VAL A 121 8.67 -19.26 18.82
CA VAL A 121 8.56 -20.55 18.13
C VAL A 121 8.83 -21.69 19.09
N ILE A 122 8.02 -22.72 19.03
CA ILE A 122 8.28 -24.01 19.68
C ILE A 122 8.84 -24.99 18.65
N GLU A 123 8.19 -25.09 17.49
CA GLU A 123 8.60 -25.94 16.39
C GLU A 123 8.40 -25.19 15.05
N PRO A 124 9.45 -25.02 14.22
CA PRO A 124 9.32 -24.32 12.95
C PRO A 124 8.62 -25.20 11.90
N GLY A 125 7.70 -24.60 11.14
CA GLY A 125 7.11 -25.21 9.94
C GLY A 125 8.08 -25.23 8.75
N PRO A 126 7.73 -25.92 7.66
CA PRO A 126 8.62 -26.11 6.51
C PRO A 126 8.96 -24.81 5.75
N GLN A 127 8.10 -23.79 5.83
CA GLN A 127 8.31 -22.50 5.16
C GLN A 127 9.08 -21.49 6.03
N ARG A 128 9.44 -21.87 7.26
CA ARG A 128 10.12 -20.99 8.21
C ARG A 128 11.64 -21.17 8.15
N ASN A 129 12.35 -20.07 7.96
CA ASN A 129 13.80 -20.00 8.08
C ASN A 129 14.22 -18.67 8.73
N ASP A 130 14.46 -18.70 10.04
CA ASP A 130 14.83 -17.51 10.81
C ASP A 130 16.21 -16.95 10.44
N ALA A 131 17.07 -17.70 9.75
CA ALA A 131 18.35 -17.19 9.26
C ALA A 131 18.19 -16.14 8.14
N LEU A 132 17.00 -16.01 7.55
CA LEU A 132 16.66 -14.99 6.55
C LEU A 132 16.29 -13.63 7.17
N ILE A 133 16.05 -13.59 8.49
CA ILE A 133 15.60 -12.39 9.19
C ILE A 133 16.75 -11.38 9.24
N GLY A 134 16.62 -10.30 8.45
CA GLY A 134 17.61 -9.22 8.37
C GLY A 134 17.42 -8.12 9.42
N CYS A 135 16.32 -8.14 10.17
CA CYS A 135 15.96 -7.09 11.13
C CYS A 135 15.86 -7.63 12.56
N LYS A 136 16.65 -7.06 13.48
CA LYS A 136 16.62 -7.45 14.91
C LYS A 136 15.29 -7.16 15.62
N TYR A 137 14.43 -6.33 15.03
CA TYR A 137 13.11 -5.97 15.56
C TYR A 137 11.97 -6.82 15.00
N PHE A 138 12.27 -7.73 14.07
CA PHE A 138 11.28 -8.64 13.53
C PHE A 138 10.75 -9.56 14.64
N GLY A 139 9.45 -9.81 14.67
CA GLY A 139 8.78 -10.48 15.79
C GLY A 139 8.09 -9.51 16.77
N GLU A 140 8.41 -8.22 16.69
CA GLU A 140 7.78 -7.19 17.53
C GLU A 140 7.31 -5.97 16.72
N CYS A 141 8.09 -5.50 15.76
CA CYS A 141 7.79 -4.30 14.97
C CYS A 141 6.65 -4.55 13.98
N SER A 142 5.69 -3.63 13.86
CA SER A 142 4.55 -3.78 12.95
C SER A 142 4.89 -3.62 11.46
N GLY A 143 6.13 -3.29 11.12
CA GLY A 143 6.53 -2.89 9.76
C GLY A 143 6.70 -4.03 8.75
N CYS A 144 7.15 -5.21 9.18
CA CYS A 144 7.42 -6.36 8.32
C CYS A 144 6.67 -7.58 8.85
N GLN A 145 6.21 -8.46 7.96
CA GLN A 145 5.45 -9.67 8.33
C GLN A 145 6.15 -10.96 7.90
N LEU A 146 7.01 -10.92 6.87
CA LEU A 146 7.39 -12.12 6.11
C LEU A 146 8.90 -12.45 6.11
N GLN A 147 9.72 -11.82 6.96
CA GLN A 147 11.19 -11.97 6.89
C GLN A 147 11.71 -13.40 7.16
N MET A 148 10.92 -14.23 7.84
CA MET A 148 11.23 -15.63 8.10
C MET A 148 10.93 -16.56 6.92
N MET A 149 10.40 -16.04 5.81
CA MET A 149 9.94 -16.82 4.67
C MET A 149 10.85 -16.55 3.46
N SER A 150 11.13 -17.60 2.67
CA SER A 150 11.93 -17.48 1.45
C SER A 150 11.29 -16.46 0.49
N TYR A 151 12.10 -15.79 -0.33
CA TYR A 151 11.55 -14.75 -1.20
C TYR A 151 10.58 -15.32 -2.26
N ASP A 152 10.83 -16.52 -2.77
CA ASP A 152 9.92 -17.18 -3.70
C ASP A 152 8.57 -17.49 -3.04
N ASP A 153 8.58 -17.95 -1.77
CA ASP A 153 7.36 -18.12 -0.99
C ASP A 153 6.63 -16.79 -0.72
N GLN A 154 7.36 -15.67 -0.56
CA GLN A 154 6.76 -14.34 -0.46
C GLN A 154 6.04 -13.95 -1.75
N LEU A 155 6.66 -14.16 -2.91
CA LEU A 155 6.06 -13.87 -4.21
C LEU A 155 4.83 -14.75 -4.48
N ALA A 156 4.91 -16.04 -4.15
CA ALA A 156 3.79 -16.97 -4.24
C ALA A 156 2.65 -16.61 -3.27
N HIS A 157 2.97 -16.16 -2.06
CA HIS A 157 1.97 -15.64 -1.13
C HIS A 157 1.28 -14.38 -1.68
N LYS A 158 2.03 -13.42 -2.20
CA LYS A 158 1.47 -12.18 -2.80
C LYS A 158 0.60 -12.45 -4.01
N ARG A 159 0.95 -13.45 -4.83
CA ARG A 159 0.09 -13.90 -5.93
C ARG A 159 -1.25 -14.44 -5.40
N ARG A 160 -1.21 -15.28 -4.36
CA ARG A 160 -2.42 -15.80 -3.69
C ARG A 160 -3.28 -14.69 -3.09
N ILE A 161 -2.69 -13.59 -2.61
CA ILE A 161 -3.45 -12.42 -2.15
C ILE A 161 -4.28 -11.83 -3.29
N VAL A 162 -3.70 -11.69 -4.49
CA VAL A 162 -4.42 -11.20 -5.68
C VAL A 162 -5.52 -12.18 -6.10
N GLU A 163 -5.23 -13.49 -6.12
CA GLU A 163 -6.22 -14.53 -6.43
C GLU A 163 -7.42 -14.48 -5.46
N LYS A 164 -7.15 -14.43 -4.16
CA LYS A 164 -8.18 -14.28 -3.12
C LYS A 164 -8.94 -12.96 -3.26
N ALA A 165 -8.28 -11.88 -3.66
CA ALA A 165 -8.94 -10.60 -3.85
C ALA A 165 -10.01 -10.69 -4.95
N TYR A 166 -9.67 -11.24 -6.12
CA TYR A 166 -10.64 -11.40 -7.20
C TYR A 166 -11.71 -12.45 -6.87
N ALA A 167 -11.35 -13.56 -6.22
CA ALA A 167 -12.32 -14.58 -5.82
C ALA A 167 -13.36 -14.07 -4.81
N ASN A 168 -12.96 -13.23 -3.85
CA ASN A 168 -13.82 -12.85 -2.73
C ASN A 168 -14.48 -11.47 -2.88
N PHE A 169 -13.87 -10.54 -3.62
CA PHE A 169 -14.30 -9.13 -3.66
C PHE A 169 -14.82 -8.66 -5.01
N SER A 170 -14.56 -9.39 -6.10
CA SER A 170 -15.06 -8.98 -7.43
C SER A 170 -16.54 -9.32 -7.63
N GLY A 171 -17.02 -10.44 -7.06
CA GLY A 171 -18.35 -10.97 -7.38
C GLY A 171 -18.51 -11.44 -8.84
N LEU A 172 -17.40 -11.53 -9.59
CA LEU A 172 -17.37 -12.09 -10.93
C LEU A 172 -17.35 -13.61 -10.87
N ILE A 173 -17.92 -14.26 -11.88
CA ILE A 173 -17.72 -15.69 -12.09
C ILE A 173 -16.26 -15.97 -12.46
N PRO A 174 -15.67 -17.11 -12.05
CA PRO A 174 -14.25 -17.40 -12.27
C PRO A 174 -13.82 -17.31 -13.74
N GLU A 175 -14.71 -17.63 -14.68
CA GLU A 175 -14.42 -17.63 -16.12
C GLU A 175 -14.17 -16.23 -16.70
N LEU A 176 -14.61 -15.18 -16.01
CA LEU A 176 -14.37 -13.78 -16.40
C LEU A 176 -13.05 -13.22 -15.85
N VAL A 177 -12.40 -13.94 -14.94
CA VAL A 177 -11.13 -13.54 -14.34
C VAL A 177 -10.03 -14.40 -14.95
N PRO A 178 -9.08 -13.83 -15.71
CA PRO A 178 -7.97 -14.60 -16.23
C PRO A 178 -7.12 -15.14 -15.08
N THR A 179 -6.34 -16.19 -15.37
CA THR A 179 -5.35 -16.69 -14.42
C THR A 179 -4.44 -15.53 -13.96
N ILE A 180 -4.35 -15.35 -12.64
CA ILE A 180 -3.48 -14.34 -12.07
C ILE A 180 -2.02 -14.70 -12.40
N GLY A 181 -1.30 -13.77 -13.02
CA GLY A 181 0.10 -13.95 -13.39
C GLY A 181 1.02 -13.97 -12.18
N GLU A 182 2.25 -14.45 -12.37
CA GLU A 182 3.26 -14.45 -11.32
C GLU A 182 3.51 -13.04 -10.78
N THR A 183 3.73 -12.93 -9.46
CA THR A 183 4.12 -11.65 -8.85
C THR A 183 5.47 -11.22 -9.41
N PHE A 184 5.54 -10.00 -9.93
CA PHE A 184 6.79 -9.42 -10.39
C PHE A 184 7.68 -9.09 -9.18
N ALA A 185 8.89 -9.65 -9.16
CA ALA A 185 9.83 -9.49 -8.07
C ALA A 185 10.44 -8.08 -8.01
N SER A 186 10.59 -7.53 -6.80
CA SER A 186 11.50 -6.42 -6.56
C SER A 186 12.94 -6.84 -6.86
N PRO A 187 13.74 -6.00 -7.54
CA PRO A 187 15.19 -6.21 -7.67
C PRO A 187 15.93 -6.16 -6.34
N MET A 188 15.41 -5.45 -5.34
CA MET A 188 15.99 -5.34 -4.01
C MET A 188 15.01 -5.78 -2.93
N GLN A 189 15.42 -6.70 -2.05
CA GLN A 189 14.62 -7.22 -0.95
C GLN A 189 14.80 -6.46 0.37
N TYR A 190 15.94 -5.77 0.51
CA TYR A 190 16.33 -4.90 1.62
C TYR A 190 16.98 -3.65 1.01
N GLY A 191 17.11 -2.57 1.79
CA GLY A 191 17.75 -1.33 1.33
C GLY A 191 17.01 -0.61 0.20
N TYR A 192 15.75 -0.93 -0.07
CA TYR A 192 14.98 -0.39 -1.20
C TYR A 192 14.20 0.88 -0.84
N ARG A 193 13.94 1.12 0.45
CA ARG A 193 12.97 2.10 0.92
C ARG A 193 13.58 3.50 0.98
N THR A 194 13.22 4.35 0.03
CA THR A 194 13.73 5.73 -0.10
C THR A 194 13.08 6.72 0.86
N LYS A 195 12.07 6.30 1.63
CA LYS A 195 11.41 7.14 2.66
C LYS A 195 11.09 6.37 3.93
N LEU A 196 11.56 6.88 5.07
CA LEU A 196 11.15 6.44 6.40
C LEU A 196 10.55 7.61 7.18
N THR A 197 9.53 7.31 7.99
CA THR A 197 8.84 8.30 8.82
C THR A 197 8.60 7.78 10.24
N PRO A 198 9.66 7.54 11.03
CA PRO A 198 9.50 7.13 12.42
C PRO A 198 8.88 8.27 13.24
N HIS A 199 8.27 7.92 14.35
CA HIS A 199 7.63 8.86 15.24
C HIS A 199 8.02 8.60 16.68
N PHE A 200 7.78 9.60 17.50
CA PHE A 200 7.87 9.50 18.95
C PHE A 200 6.74 10.28 19.62
N ALA A 201 6.21 9.74 20.70
CA ALA A 201 5.28 10.44 21.57
C ALA A 201 5.97 11.48 22.47
N HIS A 202 5.25 12.55 22.83
CA HIS A 202 5.75 13.53 23.81
C HIS A 202 5.71 12.97 25.22
N GLY A 203 6.80 13.14 25.98
CA GLY A 203 6.84 12.88 27.43
C GLY A 203 6.68 11.41 27.79
N GLY A 204 7.72 10.61 27.55
CA GLY A 204 7.80 9.15 27.70
C GLY A 204 7.53 8.53 29.08
N ALA A 205 6.67 9.11 29.91
CA ALA A 205 6.12 8.47 31.10
C ALA A 205 4.62 8.25 30.89
N GLY A 206 4.15 7.01 31.10
CA GLY A 206 2.73 6.72 31.19
C GLY A 206 2.04 7.65 32.20
N LYS A 207 0.71 7.76 32.08
CA LYS A 207 -0.20 8.55 32.95
C LYS A 207 -0.15 8.23 34.47
N GLY A 208 0.91 7.61 35.00
CA GLY A 208 0.93 6.98 36.33
C GLY A 208 1.88 7.56 37.39
N SER A 209 2.72 8.56 37.12
CA SER A 209 3.69 8.99 38.14
C SER A 209 4.04 10.48 38.06
N LYS A 210 3.10 11.35 38.46
CA LYS A 210 3.47 12.58 39.16
C LYS A 210 3.44 12.28 40.64
N LYS A 211 4.60 11.95 41.22
CA LYS A 211 4.81 12.18 42.66
C LYS A 211 5.09 13.67 42.81
N ASP A 212 4.28 14.36 43.61
CA ASP A 212 4.49 15.77 43.91
C ASP A 212 5.85 15.96 44.61
N GLY A 213 6.75 16.75 44.02
CA GLY A 213 7.96 17.25 44.70
C GLY A 213 9.32 16.92 44.07
N GLU A 214 9.40 16.12 43.00
CA GLU A 214 10.68 15.90 42.29
C GLU A 214 10.88 16.95 41.18
N GLU A 215 12.05 17.59 41.15
CA GLU A 215 12.47 18.42 40.02
C GLU A 215 12.32 17.62 38.71
N PRO A 216 11.86 18.25 37.61
CA PRO A 216 11.72 17.53 36.34
C PRO A 216 13.09 16.99 35.93
N SER A 217 13.23 15.66 36.00
CA SER A 217 14.37 14.93 35.45
C SER A 217 14.66 15.44 34.05
N GLN A 218 15.94 15.56 33.68
CA GLN A 218 16.34 15.97 32.33
C GLN A 218 15.47 15.25 31.28
N PRO A 219 14.93 15.95 30.26
CA PRO A 219 14.06 15.32 29.28
C PRO A 219 14.84 14.22 28.57
N GLN A 220 14.51 12.97 28.90
CA GLN A 220 15.07 11.80 28.23
C GLN A 220 14.50 11.71 26.82
N VAL A 221 15.34 11.30 25.87
CA VAL A 221 14.90 11.07 24.49
C VAL A 221 13.89 9.92 24.51
N PRO A 222 12.65 10.13 24.03
CA PRO A 222 11.66 9.06 23.98
C PRO A 222 12.08 8.00 22.94
N PRO A 223 11.49 6.79 22.97
CA PRO A 223 11.58 5.85 21.87
C PRO A 223 11.22 6.52 20.53
N ILE A 224 12.11 6.44 19.55
CA ILE A 224 11.88 6.95 18.19
C ILE A 224 11.85 5.76 17.24
N GLY A 225 10.73 5.54 16.57
CA GLY A 225 10.63 4.42 15.64
C GLY A 225 9.23 4.18 15.10
N PHE A 226 8.81 2.93 15.10
CA PHE A 226 7.51 2.47 14.61
C PHE A 226 6.76 1.76 15.73
N THR A 227 5.48 1.47 15.52
CA THR A 227 4.68 0.81 16.54
C THR A 227 5.03 -0.67 16.71
N TYR A 228 4.90 -1.18 17.93
CA TYR A 228 4.78 -2.62 18.18
C TYR A 228 3.56 -3.19 17.44
N LYS A 229 3.65 -4.40 16.89
CA LYS A 229 2.50 -5.12 16.32
C LYS A 229 1.42 -5.26 17.38
N ASN A 230 0.17 -5.00 16.99
CA ASN A 230 -1.03 -5.03 17.84
C ASN A 230 -1.07 -4.06 19.03
N ARG A 231 -0.08 -3.16 19.19
CA ARG A 231 -0.03 -2.18 20.28
C ARG A 231 0.15 -0.76 19.75
N ARG A 232 -0.52 0.21 20.38
CA ARG A 232 -0.37 1.64 20.05
C ARG A 232 0.75 2.29 20.87
N LEU A 233 1.93 1.68 20.81
CA LEU A 233 3.12 2.12 21.54
C LEU A 233 4.30 2.15 20.56
N ASP A 234 5.08 3.23 20.62
CA ASP A 234 6.26 3.43 19.78
C ASP A 234 7.41 2.58 20.32
N MET A 235 8.05 1.82 19.42
CA MET A 235 9.27 1.06 19.67
C MET A 235 10.47 1.94 19.33
N ASP A 236 11.52 1.85 20.14
CA ASP A 236 12.78 2.51 19.79
C ASP A 236 13.50 1.72 18.70
N ILE A 237 13.67 2.33 17.53
CA ILE A 237 14.29 1.72 16.35
C ILE A 237 15.45 2.60 15.94
N GLU A 238 16.69 2.12 16.16
CA GLU A 238 17.88 2.85 15.71
C GLU A 238 18.24 2.60 14.25
N ASP A 239 17.77 1.48 13.67
CA ASP A 239 18.04 1.12 12.29
C ASP A 239 16.88 0.34 11.66
N CYS A 240 16.64 0.56 10.36
CA CYS A 240 15.66 -0.19 9.58
C CYS A 240 16.33 -0.70 8.29
N PRO A 241 16.58 -2.01 8.16
CA PRO A 241 17.32 -2.58 7.02
C PRO A 241 16.54 -2.49 5.70
N LEU A 242 15.25 -2.12 5.74
CA LEU A 242 14.51 -1.81 4.52
C LEU A 242 14.90 -0.46 3.93
N GLY A 243 15.35 0.50 4.75
CA GLY A 243 15.76 1.83 4.29
C GLY A 243 17.05 1.78 3.48
N THR A 244 17.17 2.63 2.47
CA THR A 244 18.45 2.80 1.74
C THR A 244 19.54 3.27 2.70
N ASP A 245 20.81 3.06 2.35
CA ASP A 245 21.93 3.42 3.25
C ASP A 245 21.94 4.89 3.65
N ILE A 246 21.57 5.79 2.73
CA ILE A 246 21.50 7.22 3.04
C ILE A 246 20.33 7.55 3.99
N VAL A 247 19.20 6.85 3.86
CA VAL A 247 18.05 7.00 4.75
C VAL A 247 18.36 6.44 6.14
N ARG A 248 19.12 5.34 6.22
CA ARG A 248 19.60 4.77 7.51
C ARG A 248 20.59 5.71 8.22
N ARG A 249 21.53 6.31 7.48
CA ARG A 249 22.38 7.40 8.00
C ARG A 249 21.55 8.58 8.47
N GLY A 250 20.56 8.99 7.67
CA GLY A 250 19.62 10.04 8.00
C GLY A 250 18.87 9.78 9.31
N LEU A 251 18.40 8.55 9.55
CA LEU A 251 17.77 8.16 10.81
C LEU A 251 18.72 8.36 12.00
N THR A 252 19.98 7.98 11.84
CA THR A 252 21.01 8.16 12.89
C THR A 252 21.23 9.64 13.20
N SER A 253 21.41 10.47 12.15
CA SER A 253 21.58 11.92 12.25
C SER A 253 20.37 12.61 12.86
N GLU A 254 19.16 12.21 12.47
CA GLU A 254 17.90 12.75 13.02
C GLU A 254 17.68 12.38 14.48
N ARG A 255 18.02 11.15 14.89
CA ARG A 255 17.95 10.76 16.31
C ARG A 255 18.88 11.63 17.16
N LYS A 256 20.09 11.92 16.69
CA LYS A 256 21.02 12.85 17.35
C LYS A 256 20.44 14.27 17.41
N ARG A 257 19.86 14.77 16.30
CA ARG A 257 19.20 16.08 16.25
C ARG A 257 18.04 16.19 17.25
N VAL A 258 17.22 15.14 17.36
CA VAL A 258 16.14 15.09 18.36
C VAL A 258 16.71 15.11 19.77
N ALA A 259 17.77 14.35 20.06
CA ALA A 259 18.41 14.33 21.37
C ALA A 259 18.94 15.72 21.79
N GLU A 260 19.62 16.41 20.89
CA GLU A 260 20.16 17.75 21.11
C GLU A 260 19.06 18.82 21.29
N ASN A 261 17.93 18.64 20.58
CA ASN A 261 16.86 19.64 20.52
C ASN A 261 15.58 19.21 21.25
N ILE A 262 15.61 18.18 22.10
CA ILE A 262 14.42 17.57 22.70
C ILE A 262 13.54 18.60 23.44
N ARG A 263 14.16 19.62 24.03
CA ARG A 263 13.49 20.72 24.74
C ARG A 263 12.64 21.61 23.83
N SER A 264 12.93 21.66 22.54
CA SER A 264 12.15 22.45 21.57
C SER A 264 10.84 21.76 21.16
N TYR A 265 10.75 20.44 21.32
CA TYR A 265 9.56 19.67 20.99
C TYR A 265 8.49 19.80 22.07
N LYS A 266 7.39 20.50 21.76
CA LYS A 266 6.24 20.67 22.66
C LYS A 266 5.23 19.51 22.59
N ARG A 267 5.36 18.65 21.58
CA ARG A 267 4.50 17.49 21.27
C ARG A 267 5.34 16.39 20.62
N GLY A 268 4.73 15.23 20.43
CA GLY A 268 5.34 14.16 19.66
C GLY A 268 5.48 14.59 18.21
N ALA A 269 6.42 14.00 17.50
CA ALA A 269 6.70 14.34 16.12
C ALA A 269 6.85 13.08 15.27
N THR A 270 6.57 13.24 13.99
CA THR A 270 6.95 12.29 12.95
C THR A 270 8.13 12.89 12.21
N LEU A 271 9.26 12.19 12.24
CA LEU A 271 10.46 12.58 11.52
C LEU A 271 10.32 12.15 10.07
N LEU A 272 11.02 12.84 9.17
CA LEU A 272 11.11 12.47 7.77
C LEU A 272 12.57 12.17 7.45
N MET A 273 12.80 11.03 6.80
CA MET A 273 14.02 10.77 6.06
C MET A 273 13.62 10.40 4.64
N ARG A 274 13.98 11.24 3.68
CA ARG A 274 13.72 11.03 2.25
C ARG A 274 15.04 11.05 1.49
N GLU A 275 15.32 9.98 0.76
CA GLU A 275 16.42 9.99 -0.20
C GLU A 275 16.14 11.01 -1.30
N SER A 276 17.16 11.79 -1.63
CA SER A 276 17.22 12.63 -2.81
C SER A 276 18.46 12.26 -3.59
N THR A 277 18.30 11.89 -4.86
CA THR A 277 19.39 11.46 -5.75
C THR A 277 19.66 12.55 -6.78
N ALA A 278 20.91 12.94 -6.96
CA ALA A 278 21.39 13.78 -8.06
C ALA A 278 22.33 12.96 -8.95
N ARG A 279 22.20 13.09 -10.28
CA ARG A 279 23.15 12.52 -11.25
C ARG A 279 24.07 13.62 -11.75
N ILE A 280 25.33 13.60 -11.30
CA ILE A 280 26.35 14.60 -11.65
C ILE A 280 27.18 14.04 -12.82
N PRO A 281 27.13 14.65 -14.02
CA PRO A 281 27.97 14.21 -15.13
C PRO A 281 29.46 14.27 -14.77
N LYS A 282 30.24 13.26 -15.17
CA LYS A 282 31.69 13.22 -14.85
C LYS A 282 32.47 14.38 -15.48
N ASP A 283 31.98 14.91 -16.59
CA ASP A 283 32.60 16.01 -17.32
C ASP A 283 32.15 17.41 -16.80
N ALA A 284 31.30 17.46 -15.77
CA ALA A 284 30.82 18.72 -15.22
C ALA A 284 31.93 19.41 -14.39
N ALA A 285 32.11 20.72 -14.60
CA ALA A 285 32.96 21.54 -13.74
C ALA A 285 32.47 21.49 -12.28
N PRO A 286 33.36 21.45 -11.28
CA PRO A 286 32.95 21.45 -9.88
C PRO A 286 32.11 22.70 -9.58
N THR A 287 30.92 22.52 -9.02
CA THR A 287 30.09 23.61 -8.50
C THR A 287 30.82 24.32 -7.37
N ALA A 288 30.75 25.66 -7.33
CA ALA A 288 31.36 26.46 -6.27
C ALA A 288 30.83 26.07 -4.88
N ASP A 289 31.69 26.15 -3.87
CA ASP A 289 31.34 25.81 -2.48
C ASP A 289 30.16 26.66 -1.98
N GLY A 290 29.05 26.00 -1.64
CA GLY A 290 27.90 26.62 -0.96
C GLY A 290 26.65 26.88 -1.81
N GLU A 291 26.66 26.63 -3.12
CA GLU A 291 25.44 26.65 -3.94
C GLU A 291 24.70 25.31 -3.91
N ALA A 292 23.37 25.36 -3.79
CA ALA A 292 22.55 24.16 -3.83
C ALA A 292 22.64 23.51 -5.22
N PRO A 293 22.90 22.19 -5.32
CA PRO A 293 23.04 21.53 -6.61
C PRO A 293 21.75 21.69 -7.43
N THR A 294 21.90 22.09 -8.69
CA THR A 294 20.78 22.14 -9.64
C THR A 294 20.64 20.76 -10.29
N VAL A 295 19.51 20.10 -10.09
CA VAL A 295 19.22 18.77 -10.62
C VAL A 295 18.11 18.89 -11.66
N GLY A 296 18.40 18.58 -12.92
CA GLY A 296 17.43 18.72 -14.01
C GLY A 296 16.91 20.14 -14.24
N GLY A 297 17.70 21.16 -13.89
CA GLY A 297 17.30 22.58 -13.98
C GLY A 297 16.52 23.10 -12.76
N ILE A 298 16.35 22.30 -11.71
CA ILE A 298 15.67 22.67 -10.47
C ILE A 298 16.69 22.72 -9.33
N ALA A 299 16.74 23.83 -8.60
CA ALA A 299 17.65 23.98 -7.47
C ALA A 299 17.16 23.17 -6.26
N ALA A 300 18.06 22.45 -5.61
CA ALA A 300 17.79 21.83 -4.32
C ALA A 300 17.50 22.90 -3.24
N THR A 301 16.75 22.53 -2.20
CA THR A 301 16.50 23.43 -1.07
C THR A 301 17.74 23.48 -0.16
N PRO A 302 18.35 24.66 0.07
CA PRO A 302 19.55 24.77 0.92
C PRO A 302 19.29 24.32 2.36
N ASN A 303 20.26 23.64 2.98
CA ASN A 303 20.24 23.23 4.39
C ASN A 303 19.03 22.38 4.82
N ALA A 304 18.43 21.64 3.89
CA ALA A 304 17.25 20.80 4.15
C ALA A 304 17.57 19.31 4.38
N ASP A 305 18.83 18.92 4.24
CA ASP A 305 19.32 17.54 4.40
C ASP A 305 20.23 17.37 5.63
N THR A 306 20.58 16.13 5.97
CA THR A 306 21.41 15.80 7.13
C THR A 306 22.89 16.15 6.98
N GLY A 307 23.33 16.58 5.80
CA GLY A 307 24.73 16.74 5.42
C GLY A 307 25.42 15.44 5.01
N ASP A 308 24.78 14.29 5.25
CA ASP A 308 25.30 12.98 4.84
C ASP A 308 25.26 12.84 3.31
N VAL A 309 26.34 12.28 2.75
CA VAL A 309 26.47 12.07 1.31
C VAL A 309 26.97 10.66 1.01
N ILE A 310 26.32 9.99 0.06
CA ILE A 310 26.82 8.76 -0.57
C ILE A 310 27.01 9.03 -2.05
N ARG A 311 28.18 8.67 -2.59
CA ARG A 311 28.48 8.78 -4.02
C ARG A 311 28.64 7.39 -4.62
N ILE A 312 27.95 7.13 -5.72
CA ILE A 312 28.02 5.87 -6.45
C ILE A 312 28.47 6.18 -7.88
N GLU A 313 29.60 5.62 -8.29
CA GLU A 313 30.09 5.79 -9.65
C GLU A 313 29.25 4.95 -10.62
N ARG A 314 28.75 5.61 -11.68
CA ARG A 314 28.16 4.98 -12.85
C ARG A 314 29.07 5.23 -14.05
N GLU A 315 28.70 4.70 -15.21
CA GLU A 315 29.49 4.86 -16.44
C GLU A 315 29.71 6.34 -16.78
N ASN A 316 28.62 7.11 -16.93
CA ASN A 316 28.65 8.49 -17.44
C ASN A 316 28.45 9.59 -16.37
N TYR A 317 28.09 9.22 -15.15
CA TYR A 317 27.78 10.17 -14.07
C TYR A 317 28.11 9.56 -12.70
N ILE A 318 28.11 10.42 -11.68
CA ILE A 318 28.16 10.04 -10.27
C ILE A 318 26.77 10.26 -9.69
N GLU A 319 26.20 9.24 -9.06
CA GLU A 319 24.98 9.39 -8.27
C GLU A 319 25.36 9.90 -6.89
N GLU A 320 24.95 11.12 -6.57
CA GLU A 320 25.05 11.68 -5.23
C GLU A 320 23.71 11.53 -4.52
N LYS A 321 23.69 10.79 -3.42
CA LYS A 321 22.51 10.54 -2.59
C LYS A 321 22.61 11.30 -1.27
N ARG A 322 21.55 11.99 -0.90
CA ARG A 322 21.40 12.77 0.35
C ARG A 322 20.10 12.40 1.06
N CYS A 323 20.03 12.62 2.37
CA CYS A 323 18.82 12.42 3.16
C CYS A 323 18.17 13.76 3.51
N VAL A 324 17.09 14.12 2.81
CA VAL A 324 16.27 15.31 3.08
C VAL A 324 15.35 15.02 4.27
N THR A 325 15.30 15.95 5.23
CA THR A 325 14.49 15.79 6.46
C THR A 325 13.46 16.89 6.69
N ASP A 326 13.51 17.98 5.90
CA ASP A 326 12.41 18.95 5.82
C ASP A 326 11.31 18.43 4.88
N ASN A 327 10.06 18.42 5.38
CA ASN A 327 8.89 17.99 4.62
C ASN A 327 8.58 18.87 3.40
N ASN A 328 8.97 20.15 3.45
CA ASN A 328 8.66 21.11 2.40
C ASN A 328 9.81 21.28 1.40
N ALA A 329 10.98 20.70 1.67
CA ALA A 329 12.11 20.75 0.76
C ALA A 329 11.90 19.91 -0.49
N THR A 330 12.67 20.21 -1.53
CA THR A 330 12.61 19.44 -2.79
C THR A 330 13.48 18.20 -2.69
N SER A 331 12.92 17.05 -3.08
CA SER A 331 13.65 15.79 -3.26
C SER A 331 13.60 15.35 -4.72
N PHE A 332 14.69 14.75 -5.19
CA PHE A 332 14.85 14.27 -6.56
C PHE A 332 14.95 12.74 -6.63
N GLU A 333 14.31 12.16 -7.62
CA GLU A 333 14.30 10.73 -7.92
C GLU A 333 14.46 10.52 -9.43
N TYR A 334 14.87 9.31 -9.82
CA TYR A 334 14.97 8.93 -11.22
C TYR A 334 14.20 7.64 -11.47
N VAL A 335 13.49 7.60 -12.60
CA VAL A 335 12.95 6.37 -13.19
C VAL A 335 13.53 6.26 -14.58
N ASP A 336 14.43 5.30 -14.79
CA ASP A 336 15.29 5.22 -15.97
C ASP A 336 16.05 6.55 -16.17
N ASP A 337 15.77 7.25 -17.26
CA ASP A 337 16.35 8.56 -17.60
C ASP A 337 15.44 9.74 -17.22
N TYR A 338 14.25 9.48 -16.71
CA TYR A 338 13.31 10.51 -16.30
C TYR A 338 13.62 11.01 -14.89
N ILE A 339 13.74 12.33 -14.73
CA ILE A 339 13.88 12.97 -13.43
C ILE A 339 12.52 13.36 -12.85
N PHE A 340 12.33 13.10 -11.56
CA PHE A 340 11.17 13.53 -10.80
C PHE A 340 11.61 14.37 -9.60
N SER A 341 11.00 15.54 -9.47
CA SER A 341 11.11 16.46 -8.35
C SER A 341 9.76 16.54 -7.64
N ASN A 342 9.79 16.51 -6.31
CA ASN A 342 8.62 16.57 -5.45
C ASN A 342 8.97 17.25 -4.12
N LYS A 343 7.98 17.77 -3.39
CA LYS A 343 8.15 18.05 -1.95
C LYS A 343 8.50 16.74 -1.25
N ALA A 344 9.52 16.72 -0.38
CA ALA A 344 10.02 15.50 0.27
C ALA A 344 8.96 14.82 1.16
N GLY A 345 8.05 15.61 1.73
CA GLY A 345 6.88 15.12 2.48
C GLY A 345 5.80 14.51 1.59
N ALA A 346 5.73 14.86 0.30
CA ALA A 346 4.72 14.36 -0.63
C ALA A 346 4.91 12.87 -0.96
N PHE A 347 3.91 12.31 -1.64
CA PHE A 347 3.95 10.93 -2.11
C PHE A 347 4.81 10.81 -3.36
N PHE A 348 5.70 9.83 -3.33
CA PHE A 348 6.35 9.25 -4.50
C PHE A 348 6.70 7.80 -4.11
N GLN A 349 6.83 6.93 -5.11
CA GLN A 349 7.07 5.51 -4.88
C GLN A 349 8.30 5.30 -4.00
N ASN A 350 8.16 4.46 -2.97
CA ASN A 350 9.18 4.28 -1.94
C ASN A 350 10.24 3.24 -2.31
N ASN A 351 9.99 2.44 -3.34
CA ASN A 351 10.94 1.47 -3.89
C ASN A 351 11.23 1.89 -5.33
N ASN A 352 12.36 2.58 -5.54
CA ASN A 352 12.76 3.01 -6.88
C ASN A 352 13.31 1.86 -7.72
N SER A 353 13.87 0.83 -7.09
CA SER A 353 14.51 -0.30 -7.79
C SER A 353 13.55 -1.06 -8.70
N ILE A 354 12.27 -1.19 -8.31
CA ILE A 354 11.26 -1.90 -9.10
C ILE A 354 10.64 -1.04 -10.21
N LEU A 355 10.79 0.29 -10.18
CA LEU A 355 10.06 1.20 -11.08
C LEU A 355 10.39 1.00 -12.56
N SER A 356 11.64 0.67 -12.89
CA SER A 356 12.04 0.40 -14.27
C SER A 356 11.25 -0.78 -14.84
N GLY A 357 11.29 -1.94 -14.17
CA GLY A 357 10.54 -3.12 -14.60
C GLY A 357 9.02 -2.94 -14.55
N PHE A 358 8.52 -2.19 -13.56
CA PHE A 358 7.10 -1.90 -13.42
C PHE A 358 6.56 -0.99 -14.54
N THR A 359 7.25 0.12 -14.83
CA THR A 359 6.84 1.04 -15.90
C THR A 359 7.06 0.42 -17.28
N GLU A 360 8.12 -0.39 -17.47
CA GLU A 360 8.32 -1.16 -18.71
C GLU A 360 7.20 -2.20 -18.92
N TYR A 361 6.77 -2.90 -17.87
CA TYR A 361 5.64 -3.80 -17.98
C TYR A 361 4.39 -3.05 -18.46
N ILE A 362 4.05 -1.92 -17.81
CA ILE A 362 2.88 -1.12 -18.22
C ILE A 362 3.06 -0.59 -19.65
N ARG A 363 4.25 -0.12 -20.02
CA ARG A 363 4.60 0.32 -21.38
C ARG A 363 4.34 -0.77 -22.42
N SER A 364 4.77 -2.00 -22.13
CA SER A 364 4.56 -3.17 -23.00
C SER A 364 3.09 -3.56 -23.15
N GLN A 365 2.25 -3.24 -22.16
CA GLN A 365 0.82 -3.55 -22.15
C GLN A 365 -0.07 -2.37 -22.59
N ALA A 366 0.50 -1.17 -22.70
CA ALA A 366 -0.23 0.07 -22.98
C ALA A 366 -0.81 0.09 -24.40
N ILE A 367 -0.02 -0.37 -25.37
CA ILE A 367 -0.39 -0.45 -26.79
C ILE A 367 -0.53 -1.92 -27.19
N PRO A 368 -1.74 -2.42 -27.48
CA PRO A 368 -1.94 -3.82 -27.83
C PRO A 368 -1.30 -4.18 -29.18
N ALA A 369 -0.99 -5.47 -29.35
CA ALA A 369 -0.50 -5.98 -30.62
C ALA A 369 -1.49 -5.68 -31.75
N GLY A 370 -0.98 -5.19 -32.89
CA GLY A 370 -1.81 -4.83 -34.03
C GLY A 370 -2.46 -3.44 -33.96
N ASN A 371 -2.17 -2.62 -32.94
CA ASN A 371 -2.67 -1.25 -32.83
C ASN A 371 -2.47 -0.44 -34.11
N ASP A 372 -1.31 -0.54 -34.76
CA ASP A 372 -0.99 0.21 -36.00
C ASP A 372 -1.89 -0.16 -37.20
N LYS A 373 -2.56 -1.31 -37.15
CA LYS A 373 -3.50 -1.80 -38.18
C LYS A 373 -4.96 -1.60 -37.79
N ASP A 374 -5.25 -1.17 -36.56
CA ASP A 374 -6.60 -0.85 -36.10
C ASP A 374 -7.10 0.41 -36.83
N ALA A 375 -8.39 0.46 -37.19
CA ALA A 375 -9.00 1.64 -37.79
C ALA A 375 -8.98 2.85 -36.84
N LYS A 376 -8.95 2.59 -35.52
CA LYS A 376 -8.95 3.55 -34.42
C LYS A 376 -7.82 3.19 -33.45
N PRO A 377 -6.55 3.39 -33.87
CA PRO A 377 -5.40 3.06 -33.03
C PRO A 377 -5.39 3.93 -31.77
N ILE A 378 -4.98 3.36 -30.65
CA ILE A 378 -4.69 4.11 -29.42
C ILE A 378 -3.56 5.09 -29.72
N LYS A 379 -3.81 6.37 -29.48
CA LYS A 379 -2.90 7.50 -29.73
C LYS A 379 -2.75 8.44 -28.54
N TYR A 380 -3.69 8.39 -27.59
CA TYR A 380 -3.78 9.34 -26.50
C TYR A 380 -3.72 8.63 -25.15
N LEU A 381 -3.08 9.26 -24.17
CA LEU A 381 -3.02 8.79 -22.79
C LEU A 381 -3.80 9.77 -21.90
N LEU A 382 -4.73 9.24 -21.13
CA LEU A 382 -5.33 9.91 -19.98
C LEU A 382 -4.86 9.20 -18.72
N ASP A 383 -4.23 9.91 -17.80
CA ASP A 383 -3.70 9.39 -16.55
C ASP A 383 -4.50 10.00 -15.39
N ALA A 384 -5.39 9.21 -14.80
CA ALA A 384 -6.24 9.61 -13.70
C ALA A 384 -5.55 9.29 -12.36
N TYR A 385 -5.60 10.25 -11.43
CA TYR A 385 -4.82 10.21 -10.18
C TYR A 385 -3.32 10.28 -10.47
N SER A 386 -2.93 11.15 -11.42
CA SER A 386 -1.57 11.17 -11.96
C SER A 386 -0.50 11.53 -10.93
N GLY A 387 -0.86 12.10 -9.78
CA GLY A 387 0.08 12.58 -8.78
C GLY A 387 1.11 13.52 -9.39
N SER A 388 2.38 13.18 -9.24
CA SER A 388 3.51 13.92 -9.82
C SER A 388 3.88 13.52 -11.26
N GLY A 389 3.02 12.74 -11.90
CA GLY A 389 3.08 12.42 -13.33
C GLY A 389 3.88 11.18 -13.68
N LEU A 390 4.03 10.20 -12.78
CA LEU A 390 4.84 8.99 -13.02
C LEU A 390 4.48 8.32 -14.35
N PHE A 391 3.22 7.94 -14.55
CA PHE A 391 2.77 7.25 -15.77
C PHE A 391 2.68 8.21 -16.95
N THR A 392 2.11 9.40 -16.74
CA THR A 392 2.06 10.44 -17.79
C THR A 392 3.44 10.67 -18.43
N ILE A 393 4.50 10.80 -17.63
CA ILE A 393 5.88 11.07 -18.09
C ILE A 393 6.51 9.83 -18.72
N THR A 394 6.53 8.71 -17.99
CA THR A 394 7.25 7.48 -18.41
C THR A 394 6.62 6.76 -19.60
N LEU A 395 5.33 6.98 -19.84
CA LEU A 395 4.60 6.44 -20.98
C LEU A 395 4.44 7.42 -22.14
N SER A 396 4.68 8.73 -21.91
CA SER A 396 4.49 9.78 -22.92
C SER A 396 5.11 9.52 -24.31
N PRO A 397 6.27 8.84 -24.46
CA PRO A 397 6.83 8.60 -25.79
C PRO A 397 5.96 7.71 -26.69
N LEU A 398 5.06 6.91 -26.11
CA LEU A 398 4.14 6.05 -26.85
C LEU A 398 2.96 6.80 -27.46
N PHE A 399 2.67 8.02 -26.99
CA PHE A 399 1.43 8.71 -27.29
C PHE A 399 1.66 10.03 -28.03
N LYS A 400 0.72 10.35 -28.92
CA LYS A 400 0.68 11.66 -29.59
C LYS A 400 0.50 12.79 -28.59
N SER A 401 -0.30 12.57 -27.54
CA SER A 401 -0.49 13.51 -26.44
C SER A 401 -0.94 12.76 -25.18
N SER A 402 -0.46 13.22 -24.03
CA SER A 402 -0.74 12.64 -22.71
C SER A 402 -1.27 13.70 -21.76
N LEU A 403 -2.35 13.42 -21.03
CA LEU A 403 -2.93 14.31 -20.02
C LEU A 403 -2.97 13.61 -18.67
N GLY A 404 -2.25 14.14 -17.69
CA GLY A 404 -2.35 13.74 -16.29
C GLY A 404 -3.36 14.61 -15.54
N VAL A 405 -4.21 13.99 -14.73
CA VAL A 405 -5.21 14.68 -13.94
C VAL A 405 -5.20 14.19 -12.49
N ASP A 406 -5.14 15.12 -11.55
CA ASP A 406 -5.13 14.85 -10.11
C ASP A 406 -5.89 15.93 -9.35
N ILE A 407 -6.37 15.63 -8.15
CA ILE A 407 -7.04 16.60 -7.27
C ILE A 407 -6.03 17.46 -6.49
N GLY A 408 -4.81 16.95 -6.28
CA GLY A 408 -3.74 17.59 -5.53
C GLY A 408 -3.07 18.70 -6.33
N GLY A 409 -3.41 19.96 -6.03
CA GLY A 409 -2.79 21.12 -6.67
C GLY A 409 -1.26 21.10 -6.61
N ASP A 410 -0.68 20.80 -5.45
CA ASP A 410 0.78 20.68 -5.27
C ASP A 410 1.40 19.59 -6.15
N SER A 411 0.75 18.43 -6.26
CA SER A 411 1.23 17.32 -7.09
C SER A 411 1.22 17.69 -8.58
N ILE A 412 0.21 18.44 -9.03
CA ILE A 412 0.14 18.96 -10.40
C ILE A 412 1.21 20.02 -10.68
N VAL A 413 1.58 20.85 -9.71
CA VAL A 413 2.74 21.75 -9.87
C VAL A 413 4.01 20.94 -10.12
N SER A 414 4.31 19.97 -9.26
CA SER A 414 5.46 19.08 -9.44
C SER A 414 5.40 18.32 -10.76
N ALA A 415 4.23 17.82 -11.18
CA ALA A 415 4.08 17.12 -12.45
C ALA A 415 4.44 17.99 -13.67
N ARG A 416 4.02 19.27 -13.67
CA ARG A 416 4.38 20.24 -14.72
C ARG A 416 5.87 20.55 -14.73
N GLU A 417 6.47 20.69 -13.55
CA GLU A 417 7.92 20.88 -13.42
C GLU A 417 8.69 19.66 -13.93
N ASN A 418 8.24 18.45 -13.60
CA ASN A 418 8.83 17.20 -14.05
C ASN A 418 8.74 17.06 -15.57
N ALA A 419 7.60 17.36 -16.19
CA ALA A 419 7.50 17.36 -17.65
C ALA A 419 8.43 18.38 -18.33
N ARG A 420 8.59 19.57 -17.73
CA ARG A 420 9.53 20.58 -18.22
C ARG A 420 10.98 20.11 -18.07
N ALA A 421 11.36 19.55 -16.92
CA ALA A 421 12.69 19.02 -16.65
C ALA A 421 13.06 17.87 -17.61
N ASN A 422 12.09 17.05 -18.00
CA ASN A 422 12.23 15.96 -18.96
C ASN A 422 12.03 16.39 -20.43
N LYS A 423 11.74 17.66 -20.71
CA LYS A 423 11.54 18.21 -22.06
C LYS A 423 10.45 17.47 -22.85
N LEU A 424 9.28 17.25 -22.24
CA LEU A 424 8.16 16.50 -22.81
C LEU A 424 7.01 17.42 -23.27
N PRO A 425 7.05 18.00 -24.49
CA PRO A 425 6.06 18.95 -24.95
C PRO A 425 4.69 18.34 -25.26
N ASN A 426 4.60 17.01 -25.38
CA ASN A 426 3.36 16.27 -25.65
C ASN A 426 2.59 15.91 -24.36
N THR A 427 3.00 16.43 -23.20
CA THR A 427 2.36 16.18 -21.91
C THR A 427 1.65 17.42 -21.37
N GLY A 428 0.48 17.22 -20.77
CA GLY A 428 -0.28 18.24 -20.06
C GLY A 428 -0.73 17.75 -18.69
N PHE A 429 -0.99 18.68 -17.77
CA PHE A 429 -1.48 18.36 -16.43
C PHE A 429 -2.56 19.33 -15.97
N ALA A 430 -3.66 18.78 -15.46
CA ALA A 430 -4.80 19.54 -14.95
C ALA A 430 -5.15 19.14 -13.51
N ALA A 431 -5.50 20.14 -12.70
CA ALA A 431 -6.08 19.88 -11.39
C ALA A 431 -7.60 19.75 -11.55
N ALA A 432 -8.17 18.58 -11.27
CA ALA A 432 -9.61 18.36 -11.34
C ALA A 432 -10.06 17.32 -10.30
N ASP A 433 -11.30 17.46 -9.84
CA ASP A 433 -11.92 16.42 -9.03
C ASP A 433 -12.23 15.19 -9.91
N ALA A 434 -12.06 14.00 -9.34
CA ALA A 434 -12.41 12.73 -9.98
C ALA A 434 -13.89 12.69 -10.44
N ALA A 435 -14.79 13.42 -9.78
CA ALA A 435 -16.21 13.57 -10.14
C ALA A 435 -16.45 14.41 -11.41
N THR A 436 -15.42 15.07 -11.94
CA THR A 436 -15.50 15.90 -13.15
C THR A 436 -14.40 15.63 -14.15
N LEU A 437 -13.64 14.53 -13.96
CA LEU A 437 -12.39 14.26 -14.65
C LEU A 437 -12.54 14.25 -16.18
N PHE A 438 -13.65 13.71 -16.68
CA PHE A 438 -13.84 13.43 -18.10
C PHE A 438 -14.55 14.55 -18.87
N LYS A 439 -15.07 15.60 -18.20
CA LYS A 439 -15.90 16.63 -18.85
C LYS A 439 -15.17 17.43 -19.92
N ASP A 440 -13.88 17.72 -19.68
CA ASP A 440 -13.06 18.58 -20.54
C ASP A 440 -11.87 17.82 -21.17
N VAL A 441 -11.96 16.50 -21.28
CA VAL A 441 -10.90 15.68 -21.90
C VAL A 441 -10.91 15.87 -23.42
N PRO A 442 -9.81 16.33 -24.03
CA PRO A 442 -9.77 16.68 -25.46
C PRO A 442 -9.53 15.45 -26.37
N TYR A 443 -9.62 14.24 -25.85
CA TYR A 443 -9.20 13.02 -26.55
C TYR A 443 -10.39 12.18 -27.02
N PRO A 444 -10.36 11.64 -28.25
CA PRO A 444 -11.34 10.67 -28.72
C PRO A 444 -11.29 9.39 -27.86
N PRO A 445 -12.41 8.95 -27.24
CA PRO A 445 -12.34 7.82 -26.31
C PRO A 445 -11.91 6.50 -26.94
N ASP A 446 -12.28 6.30 -28.22
CA ASP A 446 -11.93 5.11 -28.99
C ASP A 446 -10.46 5.02 -29.40
N GLN A 447 -9.67 6.08 -29.16
CA GLN A 447 -8.22 6.13 -29.38
C GLN A 447 -7.46 6.47 -28.08
N THR A 448 -8.10 6.34 -26.92
CA THR A 448 -7.52 6.72 -25.62
C THR A 448 -7.26 5.49 -24.74
N LEU A 449 -6.04 5.42 -24.18
CA LEU A 449 -5.70 4.60 -23.03
C LEU A 449 -5.97 5.40 -21.75
N LEU A 450 -6.68 4.80 -20.80
CA LEU A 450 -6.84 5.34 -19.45
C LEU A 450 -5.93 4.58 -18.48
N VAL A 451 -5.03 5.28 -17.80
CA VAL A 451 -4.33 4.77 -16.61
C VAL A 451 -5.06 5.25 -15.36
N ILE A 452 -5.22 4.39 -14.37
CA ILE A 452 -5.88 4.69 -13.09
C ILE A 452 -4.96 4.21 -11.97
N ASP A 453 -4.55 5.10 -11.07
CA ASP A 453 -3.79 4.76 -9.84
C ASP A 453 -4.45 5.39 -8.60
N PRO A 454 -5.62 4.88 -8.17
CA PRO A 454 -6.41 5.53 -7.14
C PRO A 454 -5.83 5.29 -5.74
N PRO A 455 -6.24 6.07 -4.73
CA PRO A 455 -5.87 5.82 -3.33
C PRO A 455 -6.37 4.45 -2.84
N ARG A 456 -5.89 4.00 -1.66
CA ARG A 456 -6.24 2.68 -1.05
C ARG A 456 -7.73 2.34 -0.95
N LYS A 457 -8.63 3.32 -1.03
CA LYS A 457 -10.10 3.13 -1.03
C LYS A 457 -10.66 2.69 -2.40
N GLY A 458 -9.84 2.71 -3.44
CA GLY A 458 -10.25 2.51 -4.82
C GLY A 458 -10.88 3.76 -5.46
N CYS A 459 -11.49 3.54 -6.62
CA CYS A 459 -12.26 4.53 -7.35
C CYS A 459 -13.57 4.88 -6.61
N SER A 460 -14.07 6.09 -6.82
CA SER A 460 -15.45 6.41 -6.44
C SER A 460 -16.44 5.86 -7.46
N GLU A 461 -17.69 5.62 -7.04
CA GLU A 461 -18.76 5.24 -7.96
C GLU A 461 -18.94 6.27 -9.09
N ASP A 462 -18.88 7.56 -8.75
CA ASP A 462 -18.99 8.64 -9.73
C ASP A 462 -17.86 8.62 -10.77
N PHE A 463 -16.64 8.27 -10.35
CA PHE A 463 -15.52 8.11 -11.27
C PHE A 463 -15.74 6.93 -12.23
N LEU A 464 -16.15 5.77 -11.69
CA LEU A 464 -16.43 4.58 -12.50
C LEU A 464 -17.56 4.83 -13.51
N ARG A 465 -18.62 5.52 -13.10
CA ARG A 465 -19.70 5.94 -14.01
C ARG A 465 -19.21 6.84 -15.13
N GLN A 466 -18.47 7.91 -14.80
CA GLN A 466 -17.92 8.79 -15.84
C GLN A 466 -16.94 8.08 -16.77
N MET A 467 -16.17 7.11 -16.26
CA MET A 467 -15.28 6.30 -17.09
C MET A 467 -16.08 5.47 -18.09
N LEU A 468 -17.16 4.81 -17.63
CA LEU A 468 -18.09 4.08 -18.50
C LEU A 468 -18.82 5.00 -19.49
N ASP A 469 -19.07 6.27 -19.13
CA ASP A 469 -19.64 7.26 -20.05
C ASP A 469 -18.61 7.70 -21.10
N PHE A 470 -17.36 7.92 -20.69
CA PHE A 470 -16.27 8.30 -21.59
C PHE A 470 -15.93 7.15 -22.54
N LYS A 471 -15.91 5.89 -22.07
CA LYS A 471 -15.63 4.67 -22.84
C LYS A 471 -14.20 4.63 -23.42
N PRO A 472 -13.14 4.77 -22.62
CA PRO A 472 -11.78 4.63 -23.13
C PRO A 472 -11.57 3.26 -23.80
N ARG A 473 -10.78 3.21 -24.87
CA ARG A 473 -10.52 1.97 -25.63
C ARG A 473 -9.89 0.88 -24.78
N ARG A 474 -9.00 1.26 -23.87
CA ARG A 474 -8.25 0.36 -22.99
C ARG A 474 -8.01 1.03 -21.64
N VAL A 475 -7.92 0.22 -20.59
CA VAL A 475 -7.71 0.68 -19.21
C VAL A 475 -6.55 -0.08 -18.59
N VAL A 476 -5.62 0.63 -17.96
CA VAL A 476 -4.60 0.08 -17.06
C VAL A 476 -4.96 0.52 -15.65
N TYR A 477 -5.33 -0.43 -14.82
CA TYR A 477 -5.65 -0.18 -13.42
C TYR A 477 -4.46 -0.60 -12.55
N VAL A 478 -3.79 0.36 -11.92
CA VAL A 478 -2.77 0.18 -10.90
C VAL A 478 -3.39 0.34 -9.51
N SER A 479 -3.02 -0.50 -8.54
CA SER A 479 -3.52 -0.35 -7.18
C SER A 479 -2.60 -0.93 -6.11
N CYS A 480 -2.40 -0.19 -5.03
CA CYS A 480 -1.82 -0.70 -3.78
C CYS A 480 -2.82 -1.46 -2.89
N ASN A 481 -4.07 -1.62 -3.33
CA ASN A 481 -5.09 -2.43 -2.64
C ASN A 481 -5.87 -3.27 -3.64
N VAL A 482 -5.40 -4.50 -3.84
CA VAL A 482 -5.96 -5.46 -4.79
C VAL A 482 -7.42 -5.85 -4.49
N HIS A 483 -7.88 -5.71 -3.24
CA HIS A 483 -9.26 -6.02 -2.85
C HIS A 483 -10.25 -4.96 -3.39
N THR A 484 -9.90 -3.68 -3.25
CA THR A 484 -10.71 -2.60 -3.85
C THR A 484 -10.55 -2.56 -5.36
N GLN A 485 -9.38 -2.92 -5.90
CA GLN A 485 -9.19 -3.09 -7.34
C GLN A 485 -10.14 -4.16 -7.89
N ALA A 486 -10.24 -5.32 -7.25
CA ALA A 486 -11.14 -6.40 -7.67
C ALA A 486 -12.61 -5.93 -7.73
N ARG A 487 -13.06 -5.17 -6.71
CA ARG A 487 -14.40 -4.55 -6.70
C ARG A 487 -14.58 -3.58 -7.87
N ASP A 488 -13.63 -2.68 -8.09
CA ASP A 488 -13.75 -1.63 -9.10
C ASP A 488 -13.65 -2.20 -10.53
N VAL A 489 -12.78 -3.18 -10.74
CA VAL A 489 -12.67 -3.94 -12.00
C VAL A 489 -13.98 -4.68 -12.29
N ALA A 490 -14.65 -5.24 -11.28
CA ALA A 490 -15.93 -5.90 -11.49
C ALA A 490 -16.99 -4.95 -12.05
N VAL A 491 -17.05 -3.70 -11.59
CA VAL A 491 -17.94 -2.67 -12.14
C VAL A 491 -17.65 -2.42 -13.63
N MET A 492 -16.37 -2.39 -14.01
CA MET A 492 -15.98 -2.23 -15.42
C MET A 492 -16.39 -3.44 -16.28
N VAL A 493 -16.22 -4.65 -15.74
CA VAL A 493 -16.55 -5.91 -16.43
C VAL A 493 -18.05 -6.12 -16.59
N GLN A 494 -18.82 -5.75 -15.58
CA GLN A 494 -20.29 -5.73 -15.61
C GLN A 494 -20.79 -4.67 -16.59
N GLY A 495 -20.14 -3.51 -16.64
CA GLY A 495 -20.40 -2.47 -17.64
C GLY A 495 -21.74 -1.75 -17.46
N ASP A 496 -22.16 -1.05 -18.51
CA ASP A 496 -23.47 -0.40 -18.64
C ASP A 496 -24.14 -0.87 -19.93
N GLU A 497 -25.14 -1.73 -19.78
CA GLU A 497 -25.91 -2.32 -20.88
C GLU A 497 -26.66 -1.28 -21.70
N LYS A 498 -27.19 -0.22 -21.07
CA LYS A 498 -27.91 0.86 -21.78
C LYS A 498 -26.99 1.61 -22.72
N GLN A 499 -25.72 1.66 -22.37
CA GLN A 499 -24.67 2.33 -23.11
C GLN A 499 -23.88 1.39 -24.02
N ASN A 500 -24.22 0.10 -24.03
CA ASN A 500 -23.54 -0.99 -24.71
C ASN A 500 -22.01 -0.92 -24.52
N VAL A 501 -21.56 -0.73 -23.28
CA VAL A 501 -20.15 -0.71 -22.93
C VAL A 501 -19.89 -1.66 -21.77
N ARG A 502 -18.87 -2.50 -21.93
CA ARG A 502 -18.29 -3.27 -20.84
C ARG A 502 -16.81 -3.49 -21.10
N TYR A 503 -16.11 -4.06 -20.13
CA TYR A 503 -14.71 -4.39 -20.25
C TYR A 503 -14.48 -5.88 -20.07
N GLU A 504 -13.44 -6.40 -20.72
CA GLU A 504 -12.89 -7.71 -20.42
C GLU A 504 -11.51 -7.54 -19.79
N ILE A 505 -11.16 -8.43 -18.87
CA ILE A 505 -9.86 -8.43 -18.21
C ILE A 505 -8.91 -9.22 -19.10
N GLU A 506 -7.91 -8.55 -19.66
CA GLU A 506 -6.87 -9.19 -20.47
C GLU A 506 -5.84 -9.90 -19.57
N SER A 507 -5.39 -9.21 -18.52
CA SER A 507 -4.43 -9.77 -17.57
C SER A 507 -4.50 -9.09 -16.21
N VAL A 508 -4.10 -9.82 -15.17
CA VAL A 508 -3.93 -9.31 -13.80
C VAL A 508 -2.69 -9.94 -13.19
N ARG A 509 -1.84 -9.14 -12.54
CA ARG A 509 -0.73 -9.65 -11.73
C ARG A 509 -0.35 -8.71 -10.59
N GLY A 510 0.38 -9.24 -9.61
CA GLY A 510 1.00 -8.47 -8.53
C GLY A 510 2.41 -7.99 -8.87
N PHE A 511 2.85 -6.92 -8.19
CA PHE A 511 4.20 -6.39 -8.16
C PHE A 511 4.62 -6.22 -6.71
N ASP A 512 5.82 -6.67 -6.38
CA ASP A 512 6.33 -6.58 -5.03
C ASP A 512 7.07 -5.25 -4.79
N PHE A 513 6.36 -4.15 -4.55
CA PHE A 513 7.03 -2.91 -4.14
C PHE A 513 7.58 -2.96 -2.72
N PHE A 514 7.07 -3.87 -1.89
CA PHE A 514 7.36 -3.93 -0.47
C PHE A 514 7.77 -5.35 -0.03
N PRO A 515 8.94 -5.84 -0.45
CA PRO A 515 9.48 -7.10 0.05
C PRO A 515 9.53 -7.11 1.58
N GLN A 516 9.44 -8.31 2.17
CA GLN A 516 9.34 -8.56 3.61
C GLN A 516 7.99 -8.16 4.26
N THR A 517 7.06 -7.62 3.47
CA THR A 517 5.71 -7.23 3.93
C THR A 517 4.62 -7.98 3.17
N GLY A 518 3.40 -7.99 3.72
CA GLY A 518 2.21 -8.54 3.04
C GLY A 518 1.64 -7.66 1.91
N HIS A 519 2.20 -6.48 1.64
CA HIS A 519 1.68 -5.58 0.61
C HIS A 519 2.00 -6.08 -0.81
N VAL A 520 1.05 -5.91 -1.73
CA VAL A 520 1.18 -6.21 -3.15
C VAL A 520 0.48 -5.14 -3.98
N GLU A 521 1.17 -4.67 -5.01
CA GLU A 521 0.65 -3.72 -5.97
C GLU A 521 0.06 -4.50 -7.15
N GLY A 522 -1.24 -4.37 -7.41
CA GLY A 522 -1.91 -5.02 -8.52
C GLY A 522 -1.89 -4.17 -9.79
N VAL A 523 -1.66 -4.81 -10.93
CA VAL A 523 -1.91 -4.23 -12.26
C VAL A 523 -2.91 -5.09 -12.99
N ALA A 524 -4.04 -4.50 -13.39
CA ALA A 524 -5.04 -5.12 -14.25
C ALA A 524 -5.12 -4.37 -15.59
N ILE A 525 -5.14 -5.13 -16.68
CA ILE A 525 -5.25 -4.62 -18.04
C ILE A 525 -6.63 -4.99 -18.57
N LEU A 526 -7.40 -4.00 -19.03
CA LEU A 526 -8.77 -4.21 -19.50
C LEU A 526 -9.00 -3.63 -20.89
N ASN A 527 -9.76 -4.34 -21.71
CA ASN A 527 -10.17 -3.90 -23.04
C ASN A 527 -11.66 -3.59 -23.10
N ARG A 528 -12.00 -2.51 -23.78
CA ARG A 528 -13.40 -2.19 -24.06
C ARG A 528 -13.96 -3.21 -25.04
N THR A 529 -15.06 -3.84 -24.64
CA THR A 529 -15.84 -4.78 -25.46
C THR A 529 -17.33 -4.41 -25.39
N SER A 530 -18.16 -5.10 -26.15
CA SER A 530 -19.62 -4.92 -26.17
C SER A 530 -20.33 -6.12 -25.54
N PHE A 531 -21.60 -5.96 -25.20
CA PHE A 531 -22.41 -7.12 -24.81
C PHE A 531 -22.61 -8.03 -26.03
N PRO A 532 -22.64 -9.36 -25.85
CA PRO A 532 -23.05 -10.28 -26.91
C PRO A 532 -24.44 -9.87 -27.39
N GLN A 533 -24.61 -9.68 -28.70
CA GLN A 533 -25.96 -9.56 -29.25
C GLN A 533 -26.66 -10.90 -29.02
N ALA A 534 -27.85 -10.89 -28.41
CA ALA A 534 -28.66 -12.09 -28.34
C ALA A 534 -28.88 -12.57 -29.77
N GLU A 535 -28.33 -13.74 -30.11
CA GLU A 535 -28.67 -14.40 -31.37
C GLU A 535 -30.18 -14.55 -31.39
N THR A 536 -30.82 -13.88 -32.34
CA THR A 536 -32.26 -14.03 -32.59
C THR A 536 -32.43 -15.43 -33.17
N VAL A 537 -32.76 -16.38 -32.31
CA VAL A 537 -33.14 -17.75 -32.69
C VAL A 537 -34.47 -17.73 -33.43
#